data_AF-A0A1H0BWK0-F1
#
_entry.id   AF-A0A1H0BWK0-F1
#
_cell.length_a   1.000
_cell.length_b   1.000
_cell.length_c   1.000
_cell.angle_alpha   90.00
_cell.angle_beta   90.00
_cell.angle_gamma   90.00
#
_symmetry.space_group_name_H-M   'P 1'
#
loop_
_entity.id
_entity.type
_entity.pdbx_description
1 polymer ?
#
loop_
_entity_poly.entity_id
_entity_poly.type
_entity_poly.pdbx_seq_one_letter_code
_entity_poly.pdbx_strand_id
1 'polypeptide(L)' 'MYDQFDVTLEDVDLLGEVELTTNLIIAASESDGHLPAEEIDRILGVAPPQPRREA' A
#
# COMPACT_ATOMS: atom_id res chain seq x y z
N MET A 1 29.47 5.81 8.20
CA MET A 1 28.19 6.22 7.61
C MET A 1 27.40 4.93 7.51
N TYR A 2 26.55 4.64 8.49
CA TYR A 2 25.63 3.51 8.40
C TYR A 2 24.65 3.90 7.30
N ASP A 3 24.70 3.20 6.18
CA ASP A 3 23.74 3.40 5.13
C ASP A 3 22.41 2.88 5.70
N GLN A 4 21.47 3.80 5.95
CA GLN A 4 20.15 3.48 6.52
C GLN A 4 19.36 2.49 5.63
N PHE A 5 19.86 2.26 4.43
CA PHE A 5 19.36 1.34 3.42
C PHE A 5 20.16 0.03 3.30
N ASP A 6 21.24 -0.16 4.07
CA ASP A 6 22.02 -1.42 4.11
C ASP A 6 21.42 -2.39 5.14
N VAL A 7 20.13 -2.67 4.93
CA VAL A 7 19.34 -3.66 5.65
C VAL A 7 19.51 -4.96 4.87
N THR A 8 20.52 -5.73 5.25
CA THR A 8 20.77 -7.07 4.71
C THR A 8 19.48 -7.89 4.74
N LEU A 9 18.86 -8.12 3.58
CA LEU A 9 17.61 -8.87 3.40
C LEU A 9 16.34 -8.16 3.95
N GLU A 10 15.96 -7.09 3.27
CA GLU A 10 14.59 -6.82 2.79
C GLU A 10 13.56 -7.91 3.14
N ASP A 11 12.87 -7.71 4.27
CA ASP A 11 11.61 -8.38 4.53
C ASP A 11 10.66 -8.03 3.37
N VAL A 12 10.36 -9.02 2.53
CA VAL A 12 9.57 -8.84 1.30
C VAL A 12 8.18 -8.29 1.61
N ASP A 13 7.66 -8.59 2.79
CA ASP A 13 6.37 -8.06 3.24
C ASP A 13 6.52 -6.58 3.61
N LEU A 14 7.60 -6.20 4.30
CA LEU A 14 7.90 -4.80 4.62
C LEU A 14 8.16 -3.96 3.36
N LEU A 15 8.86 -4.50 2.36
CA LEU A 15 9.04 -3.84 1.07
C LEU A 15 7.70 -3.60 0.37
N GLY A 16 6.81 -4.60 0.40
CA GLY A 16 5.46 -4.48 -0.14
C GLY A 16 4.68 -3.36 0.55
N GLU A 17 4.76 -3.26 1.89
CA GLU A 17 4.11 -2.18 2.65
C GLU A 17 4.66 -0.78 2.30
N VAL A 18 5.98 -0.65 2.13
CA VAL A 18 6.63 0.60 1.73
C VAL A 18 6.21 1.02 0.32
N GLU A 19 6.14 0.08 -0.62
CA GLU A 19 5.68 0.33 -1.99
C GLU A 19 4.21 0.77 -2.00
N LEU A 20 3.33 0.05 -1.29
CA LEU A 20 1.91 0.39 -1.16
C LEU A 20 1.71 1.81 -0.60
N THR A 21 2.43 2.13 0.48
CA THR A 21 2.37 3.45 1.12
C THR A 21 2.90 4.55 0.20
N THR A 22 3.98 4.28 -0.54
CA THR A 22 4.56 5.22 -1.50
C THR A 22 3.57 5.52 -2.62
N ASN A 23 2.95 4.48 -3.19
CA ASN A 23 1.93 4.63 -4.24
C ASN A 23 0.72 5.44 -3.76
N LEU A 24 0.29 5.24 -2.51
CA LEU A 24 -0.81 6.01 -1.90
C LEU A 24 -0.44 7.49 -1.73
N ILE A 25 0.78 7.79 -1.26
CA ILE A 25 1.26 9.18 -1.08
C ILE A 25 1.32 9.90 -2.44
N ILE A 26 1.83 9.22 -3.47
CA ILE A 26 1.91 9.78 -4.83
C ILE A 26 0.51 10.10 -5.35
N ALA A 27 -0.41 9.14 -5.31
CA ALA A 27 -1.78 9.33 -5.78
C ALA A 27 -2.51 10.46 -5.03
N ALA A 28 -2.29 10.56 -3.71
CA ALA A 28 -2.89 11.63 -2.90
C ALA A 28 -2.30 13.00 -3.25
N SER A 29 -1.01 13.06 -3.59
CA SER A 29 -0.33 14.30 -3.96
C SER A 29 -0.70 14.78 -5.36
N GLU A 30 -1.05 13.86 -6.26
CA GLU A 30 -1.49 14.15 -7.63
C GLU A 30 -2.99 14.43 -7.74
N SER A 31 -3.77 14.16 -6.69
CA SER A 31 -5.19 14.47 -6.64
C SER A 31 -5.43 15.93 -6.25
N ASP A 32 -6.31 16.61 -6.99
CA ASP A 32 -6.77 17.97 -6.63
C ASP A 32 -7.64 17.99 -5.35
N GLY A 33 -7.92 16.83 -4.75
CA GLY A 33 -8.78 16.69 -3.57
C GLY A 33 -8.58 15.37 -2.83
N HIS A 34 -9.59 14.92 -2.09
CA HIS A 34 -9.51 13.63 -1.41
C HIS A 34 -9.61 12.48 -2.41
N LEU A 35 -8.72 11.49 -2.28
CA LEU A 35 -8.82 10.25 -3.05
C LEU A 35 -10.14 9.52 -2.72
N PRO A 36 -10.87 9.03 -3.74
CA PRO A 36 -12.06 8.24 -3.52
C PRO A 36 -11.68 6.87 -2.92
N ALA A 37 -12.56 6.33 -2.07
CA ALA A 37 -12.30 5.07 -1.35
C ALA A 37 -11.98 3.91 -2.30
N GLU A 38 -12.64 3.84 -3.46
CA GLU A 38 -12.38 2.82 -4.48
C GLU A 38 -10.97 2.90 -5.10
N GLU A 39 -10.34 4.06 -5.09
CA GLU A 39 -8.97 4.24 -5.58
C GLU A 39 -7.96 3.87 -4.49
N ILE A 40 -8.24 4.23 -3.25
CA ILE A 40 -7.47 3.78 -2.08
C ILE A 40 -7.48 2.25 -1.99
N ASP A 41 -8.65 1.62 -2.10
CA ASP A 41 -8.80 0.16 -2.05
C ASP A 41 -8.01 -0.52 -3.18
N ARG A 42 -8.02 0.05 -4.39
CA ARG A 42 -7.22 -0.45 -5.52
C ARG A 42 -5.72 -0.34 -5.25
N ILE A 43 -5.26 0.79 -4.73
CA ILE A 43 -3.84 1.01 -4.40
C ILE A 43 -3.39 0.05 -3.29
N LEU A 44 -4.24 -0.16 -2.28
CA LEU A 44 -3.95 -1.03 -1.14
C LEU A 44 -4.23 -2.52 -1.41
N GLY A 45 -4.75 -2.86 -2.60
CA GLY A 45 -5.08 -4.25 -2.96
C GLY A 45 -6.25 -4.85 -2.17
N VAL A 46 -7.13 -4.01 -1.61
CA VAL A 46 -8.30 -4.44 -0.83
C VAL A 46 -9.35 -5.01 -1.80
N ALA A 47 -9.55 -6.32 -1.74
CA ALA A 47 -10.66 -6.98 -2.43
C ALA A 47 -11.97 -6.77 -1.65
N PRO A 48 -13.13 -6.63 -2.33
CA PRO A 48 -14.40 -6.56 -1.65
C PRO A 48 -14.60 -7.80 -0.76
N PRO A 49 -15.19 -7.63 0.43
CA PRO A 49 -15.35 -8.72 1.38
C PRO A 49 -16.10 -9.87 0.70
N GLN A 50 -15.44 -11.03 0.56
CA GLN A 50 -16.13 -12.21 0.05
C GLN A 50 -17.21 -12.59 1.06
N PRO A 51 -18.44 -12.92 0.61
CA PRO A 51 -19.47 -13.37 1.52
C PRO A 51 -18.94 -14.59 2.27
N ARG A 52 -18.83 -14.47 3.61
CA ARG A 52 -18.39 -15.54 4.49
C ARG A 52 -19.30 -16.74 4.24
N ARG A 53 -18.82 -17.76 3.55
CA ARG A 53 -19.50 -19.06 3.48
C ARG A 53 -19.35 -19.70 4.85
N GLU A 54 -20.29 -19.42 5.74
CA GLU A 54 -20.50 -20.21 6.94
C GLU A 54 -21.02 -21.58 6.48
N ALA A 55 -20.28 -22.64 6.82
CA ALA A 55 -20.60 -24.03 6.55
C ALA A 55 -21.15 -24.70 7.81
#